data_AF-A0A8H8MLD3-F1
#
_entry.id   AF-A0A8H8MLD3-F1
#
_cell.length_a   1.000
_cell.length_b   1.000
_cell.length_c   1.000
_cell.angle_alpha   90.00
_cell.angle_beta   90.00
_cell.angle_gamma   90.00
#
_symmetry.space_group_name_H-M   'P 1'
#
loop_
_entity.id
_entity.type
_entity.pdbx_description
1 polymer ?
#
loop_
_entity_poly.entity_id
_entity_poly.type
_entity_poly.pdbx_seq_one_letter_code
_entity_poly.pdbx_strand_id
1 'polypeptide(L)'
;MDDEPIASISQRFHAEEPEFRDADLVFLTTDSVFFYAHTSVLLQESCNRFGGLIPVTVAPDDDLESLEPGVRQDNGAPEVRLVISDYSSTILEIVLSAIYKTNAEWLDPSSESLQEAITALHALGCDPNNMTSPGSLLFLCSLRAAEREPLIIFAIAAEHRCEDLAVAVSRLISADLLYGITDELAERMGPIYLKRILCALQSYFNRFLN
;
A
#
# COMPACT_ATOMS: atom_id res chain seq x y z
N MET A 1 -16.49 27.86 -21.16
CA MET A 1 -16.94 27.30 -19.88
C MET A 1 -15.83 26.38 -19.48
N ASP A 2 -14.96 26.88 -18.62
CA ASP A 2 -13.88 26.10 -18.04
C ASP A 2 -14.53 25.26 -16.94
N ASP A 3 -14.81 23.99 -17.23
CA ASP A 3 -15.11 23.00 -16.19
C ASP A 3 -13.78 22.81 -15.43
N GLU A 4 -13.59 23.58 -14.36
CA GLU A 4 -12.52 23.27 -13.40
C GLU A 4 -12.74 21.82 -12.93
N PRO A 5 -11.73 20.94 -13.02
CA PRO A 5 -11.86 19.59 -12.53
C PRO A 5 -12.16 19.66 -11.03
N ILE A 6 -13.37 19.24 -10.64
CA ILE A 6 -13.80 19.20 -9.26
C ILE A 6 -12.95 18.13 -8.57
N ALA A 7 -11.91 18.55 -7.87
CA ALA A 7 -11.12 17.67 -7.04
C ALA A 7 -11.98 17.19 -5.86
N SER A 8 -11.88 15.90 -5.55
CA SER A 8 -12.59 15.29 -4.43
C SER A 8 -11.64 15.03 -3.26
N ILE A 9 -12.16 14.67 -2.10
CA ILE A 9 -11.37 14.38 -0.90
C ILE A 9 -11.68 12.94 -0.47
N SER A 10 -10.66 12.18 -0.07
CA SER A 10 -10.86 10.84 0.49
C SER A 10 -11.83 10.91 1.68
N GLN A 11 -12.72 9.92 1.75
CA GLN A 11 -13.70 9.80 2.84
C GLN A 11 -13.07 9.40 4.18
N ARG A 12 -11.81 8.91 4.18
CA ARG A 12 -11.13 8.47 5.40
C ARG A 12 -9.93 9.33 5.78
N PHE A 13 -9.24 9.87 4.78
CA PHE A 13 -8.03 10.65 4.94
C PHE A 13 -8.33 12.14 4.68
N HIS A 14 -9.13 12.77 5.54
CA HIS A 14 -9.51 14.19 5.42
C HIS A 14 -9.46 14.96 6.73
N ALA A 15 -9.30 16.28 6.66
CA ALA A 15 -9.10 17.15 7.83
C ALA A 15 -10.26 17.19 8.84
N GLU A 16 -11.47 16.76 8.45
CA GLU A 16 -12.61 16.70 9.37
C GLU A 16 -12.55 15.45 10.28
N GLU A 17 -11.83 14.40 9.86
CA GLU A 17 -11.57 13.24 10.69
C GLU A 17 -10.68 13.61 11.88
N PRO A 18 -11.04 13.24 13.12
CA PRO A 18 -10.28 13.63 14.31
C PRO A 18 -8.81 13.18 14.27
N GLU A 19 -8.53 12.05 13.61
CA GLU A 19 -7.19 11.47 13.45
C GLU A 19 -6.30 12.23 12.48
N PHE A 20 -6.86 13.10 11.62
CA PHE A 20 -6.15 13.81 10.55
C PHE A 20 -6.26 15.32 10.64
N ARG A 21 -6.79 15.84 11.75
CA ARG A 21 -6.97 17.29 11.94
C ARG A 21 -5.62 18.03 12.04
N ASP A 22 -4.60 17.35 12.51
CA ASP A 22 -3.21 17.83 12.64
C ASP A 22 -2.29 17.31 11.52
N ALA A 23 -2.86 16.76 10.44
CA ALA A 23 -2.11 16.34 9.26
C ALA A 23 -1.28 17.51 8.69
N ASP A 24 0.00 17.25 8.46
CA ASP A 24 0.98 18.21 7.94
C ASP A 24 1.28 18.01 6.44
N LEU A 25 0.65 17.00 5.83
CA LEU A 25 0.87 16.59 4.45
C LEU A 25 -0.46 16.29 3.76
N VAL A 26 -0.60 16.71 2.50
CA VAL A 26 -1.72 16.37 1.63
C VAL A 26 -1.16 15.81 0.32
N PHE A 27 -1.59 14.61 -0.05
CA PHE A 27 -1.35 14.06 -1.38
C PHE A 27 -2.49 14.41 -2.34
N LEU A 28 -2.15 14.76 -3.56
CA LEU A 28 -3.07 14.85 -4.70
C LEU A 28 -2.80 13.69 -5.64
N THR A 29 -3.79 12.83 -5.85
CA THR A 29 -3.69 11.66 -6.74
C THR A 29 -3.94 12.03 -8.19
N THR A 30 -3.59 11.10 -9.10
CA THR A 30 -3.75 11.28 -10.56
C THR A 30 -5.20 11.46 -11.01
N ASP A 31 -6.15 10.95 -10.22
CA ASP A 31 -7.60 11.08 -10.39
C ASP A 31 -8.20 12.23 -9.55
N SER A 32 -7.37 13.18 -9.14
CA SER A 32 -7.77 14.43 -8.46
C SER A 32 -8.48 14.22 -7.12
N VAL A 33 -7.94 13.32 -6.29
CA VAL A 33 -8.42 13.08 -4.92
C VAL A 33 -7.37 13.51 -3.91
N PHE A 34 -7.78 14.27 -2.90
CA PHE A 34 -6.91 14.70 -1.80
C PHE A 34 -6.89 13.70 -0.65
N PHE A 35 -5.70 13.43 -0.12
CA PHE A 35 -5.48 12.57 1.04
C PHE A 35 -4.62 13.29 2.09
N TYR A 36 -5.14 13.42 3.30
CA TYR A 36 -4.43 14.00 4.43
C TYR A 36 -3.60 12.93 5.15
N ALA A 37 -2.35 13.26 5.48
CA ALA A 37 -1.41 12.35 6.10
C ALA A 37 -0.44 13.11 7.03
N HIS A 38 0.35 12.32 7.76
CA HIS A 38 1.34 12.81 8.72
C HIS A 38 2.72 12.35 8.29
N THR A 39 3.60 13.31 8.06
CA THR A 39 5.00 13.09 7.71
C THR A 39 5.68 12.16 8.71
N SER A 40 5.42 12.36 10.01
CA SER A 40 5.98 11.57 11.10
C SER A 40 5.61 10.08 11.04
N VAL A 41 4.38 9.75 10.64
CA VAL A 41 3.89 8.37 10.51
C VAL A 41 4.49 7.71 9.28
N LEU A 42 4.47 8.39 8.13
CA LEU A 42 5.01 7.84 6.89
C LEU A 42 6.53 7.59 6.97
N LEU A 43 7.28 8.45 7.67
CA LEU A 43 8.72 8.27 7.88
C LEU A 43 9.07 7.13 8.86
N GLN A 44 8.15 6.70 9.72
CA GLN A 44 8.38 5.53 10.57
C GLN A 44 8.32 4.23 9.76
N GLU A 45 7.45 4.17 8.74
CA GLU A 45 7.23 2.97 7.94
C GLU A 45 8.05 2.96 6.64
N SER A 46 8.59 4.10 6.19
CA SER A 46 9.35 4.22 4.94
C SER A 46 10.86 4.41 5.16
N CYS A 47 11.67 3.61 4.47
CA CYS A 47 13.14 3.74 4.45
C CYS A 47 13.69 4.71 3.40
N ASN A 48 12.85 5.26 2.51
CA ASN A 48 13.29 6.11 1.40
C ASN A 48 12.53 7.46 1.33
N ARG A 49 12.01 7.93 2.46
CA ARG A 49 11.20 9.17 2.57
C ARG A 49 9.96 9.12 1.68
N PHE A 50 9.27 7.98 1.72
CA PHE A 50 8.05 7.72 0.98
C PHE A 50 8.23 7.92 -0.53
N GLY A 51 9.24 7.27 -1.12
CA GLY A 51 9.62 7.43 -2.52
C GLY A 51 10.27 8.79 -2.84
N GLY A 52 10.76 9.51 -1.83
CA GLY A 52 11.24 10.88 -1.97
C GLY A 52 10.12 11.93 -2.05
N LEU A 53 8.85 11.52 -1.90
CA LEU A 53 7.70 12.42 -1.91
C LEU A 53 7.67 13.35 -0.69
N ILE A 54 8.30 12.96 0.42
CA ILE A 54 8.40 13.79 1.62
C ILE A 54 9.58 14.76 1.48
N PRO A 55 9.33 16.10 1.43
CA PRO A 55 10.39 17.08 1.25
C PRO A 55 11.35 17.11 2.45
N VAL A 56 12.64 17.31 2.17
CA VAL A 56 13.61 17.60 3.23
C VAL A 56 13.35 19.01 3.73
N THR A 57 13.04 19.16 5.01
CA THR A 57 13.25 20.45 5.69
C THR A 57 14.75 20.68 5.77
N VAL A 58 15.30 21.35 4.76
CA VAL A 58 16.60 21.99 4.90
C VAL A 58 16.33 23.12 5.90
N ALA A 59 16.79 22.95 7.15
CA ALA A 59 16.92 24.10 8.01
C ALA A 59 17.75 25.12 7.22
N PRO A 60 17.32 26.39 7.08
CA PRO A 60 18.14 27.37 6.40
C PRO A 60 19.50 27.35 7.09
N ASP A 61 20.54 27.00 6.33
CA ASP A 61 21.91 27.10 6.80
C ASP A 61 22.08 28.50 7.39
N ASP A 62 22.70 28.61 8.56
CA ASP A 62 22.96 29.82 9.35
C ASP A 62 23.85 30.87 8.61
N ASP A 63 23.89 30.86 7.28
CA ASP A 63 24.79 31.64 6.43
C ASP A 63 24.05 32.53 5.41
N LEU A 64 22.98 33.23 5.82
CA LEU A 64 22.49 34.41 5.09
C LEU A 64 21.97 35.49 6.05
N GLU A 65 22.91 36.14 6.76
CA GLU A 65 22.70 37.54 7.16
C GLU A 65 22.55 38.38 5.89
N SER A 66 21.32 38.72 5.52
CA SER A 66 20.84 40.03 5.06
C SER A 66 19.65 39.88 4.11
N LEU A 67 18.47 40.35 4.55
CA LEU A 67 17.68 41.42 3.93
C LEU A 67 16.22 41.39 4.48
N GLU A 68 15.81 42.53 5.05
CA GLU A 68 14.43 43.00 5.33
C GLU A 68 13.60 42.30 6.45
N PRO A 69 13.28 43.00 7.57
CA PRO A 69 12.25 42.55 8.52
C PRO A 69 10.86 42.95 8.01
N GLY A 70 10.30 42.15 7.10
CA GLY A 70 8.99 42.36 6.49
C GLY A 70 8.01 41.23 6.78
N VAL A 71 7.14 41.43 7.78
CA VAL A 71 5.87 40.70 8.02
C VAL A 71 5.99 39.16 8.07
N ARG A 72 6.48 38.62 9.20
CA ARG A 72 6.07 37.28 9.64
C ARG A 72 4.62 37.36 10.07
N GLN A 73 3.69 36.96 9.20
CA GLN A 73 2.38 36.51 9.67
C GLN A 73 2.61 35.16 10.35
N ASP A 74 2.97 35.23 11.62
CA ASP A 74 2.98 34.11 12.55
C ASP A 74 1.51 33.76 12.86
N ASN A 75 0.82 33.24 11.84
CA ASN A 75 -0.41 32.50 12.05
C ASN A 75 0.09 31.08 12.35
N GLY A 76 0.17 30.71 13.63
CA GLY A 76 0.64 29.40 14.12
C GLY A 76 -0.22 28.21 13.69
N ALA A 77 -0.81 28.23 12.50
CA ALA A 77 -1.36 27.09 11.81
C ALA A 77 -0.19 26.27 11.23
N PRO A 78 -0.18 24.94 11.41
CA PRO A 78 0.80 24.08 10.76
C PRO A 78 0.69 24.27 9.24
N GLU A 79 1.81 24.52 8.57
CA GLU A 79 1.88 24.65 7.12
C GLU A 79 1.66 23.27 6.49
N VAL A 80 0.44 23.03 5.99
CA VAL A 80 0.08 21.78 5.32
C VAL A 80 0.73 21.75 3.94
N ARG A 81 1.55 20.73 3.67
CA ARG A 81 2.30 20.61 2.42
C ARG A 81 1.54 19.79 1.40
N LEU A 82 1.36 20.33 0.19
CA LEU A 82 0.77 19.60 -0.93
C LEU A 82 1.85 18.84 -1.73
N VAL A 83 1.63 17.56 -1.98
CA VAL A 83 2.50 16.68 -2.77
C VAL A 83 1.67 16.00 -3.86
N ILE A 84 2.18 15.99 -5.09
CA ILE A 84 1.55 15.27 -6.20
C ILE A 84 2.02 13.82 -6.16
N SER A 85 1.07 12.89 -6.13
CA SER A 85 1.30 11.45 -6.14
C SER A 85 1.11 10.90 -7.55
N ASP A 86 1.98 10.00 -7.97
CA ASP A 86 1.86 9.27 -9.25
C ASP A 86 0.82 8.14 -9.17
N TYR A 87 0.25 7.89 -8.00
CA TYR A 87 -0.73 6.83 -7.75
C TYR A 87 -2.17 7.33 -7.86
N SER A 88 -3.10 6.43 -8.23
CA SER A 88 -4.54 6.70 -8.17
C SER A 88 -5.06 6.69 -6.73
N SER A 89 -6.26 7.26 -6.52
CA SER A 89 -6.92 7.27 -5.21
C SER A 89 -7.11 5.87 -4.64
N THR A 90 -7.45 4.88 -5.46
CA THR A 90 -7.64 3.49 -5.01
C THR A 90 -6.36 2.93 -4.40
N ILE A 91 -5.23 3.13 -5.07
CA ILE A 91 -3.94 2.59 -4.62
C ILE A 91 -3.46 3.33 -3.37
N LEU A 92 -3.60 4.66 -3.33
CA LEU A 92 -3.19 5.45 -2.19
C LEU A 92 -4.05 5.18 -0.95
N GLU A 93 -5.36 4.97 -1.11
CA GLU A 93 -6.28 4.57 -0.04
C GLU A 93 -5.86 3.23 0.57
N ILE A 94 -5.53 2.24 -0.26
CA ILE A 94 -5.03 0.93 0.20
C ILE A 94 -3.70 1.08 0.96
N VAL A 95 -2.73 1.80 0.38
CA VAL A 95 -1.39 2.01 0.97
C VAL A 95 -1.49 2.74 2.31
N LEU A 96 -2.22 3.86 2.37
CA LEU A 96 -2.36 4.63 3.60
C LEU A 96 -3.16 3.86 4.64
N SER A 97 -4.19 3.11 4.25
CA SER A 97 -4.94 2.27 5.20
C SER A 97 -4.09 1.17 5.81
N ALA A 98 -3.15 0.61 5.03
CA ALA A 98 -2.17 -0.36 5.54
C ALA A 98 -1.22 0.28 6.56
N ILE A 99 -0.68 1.46 6.26
CA ILE A 99 0.27 2.18 7.12
C ILE A 99 -0.39 2.66 8.42
N TYR A 100 -1.55 3.29 8.32
CA TYR A 100 -2.30 3.80 9.48
C TYR A 100 -3.05 2.69 10.24
N LYS A 101 -3.02 1.44 9.75
CA LYS A 101 -3.69 0.27 10.34
C LYS A 101 -5.17 0.56 10.61
N THR A 102 -5.81 1.27 9.69
CA THR A 102 -7.22 1.64 9.82
C THR A 102 -8.10 0.42 9.59
N ASN A 103 -9.25 0.37 10.28
CA ASN A 103 -10.23 -0.66 10.01
C ASN A 103 -10.95 -0.34 8.70
N ALA A 104 -10.45 -0.85 7.58
CA ALA A 104 -11.08 -0.69 6.27
C ALA A 104 -11.82 -1.97 5.87
N GLU A 105 -12.82 -2.37 6.68
CA GLU A 105 -13.64 -3.55 6.40
C GLU A 105 -14.36 -3.46 5.05
N TRP A 106 -14.71 -2.24 4.65
CA TRP A 106 -15.35 -1.91 3.38
C TRP A 106 -14.42 -1.99 2.16
N LEU A 107 -13.12 -2.13 2.38
CA LEU A 107 -12.14 -2.26 1.30
C LEU A 107 -12.19 -3.68 0.74
N ASP A 108 -12.73 -3.81 -0.48
CA ASP A 108 -12.71 -5.04 -1.28
C ASP A 108 -11.98 -4.77 -2.61
N PRO A 109 -10.64 -4.62 -2.56
CA PRO A 109 -9.85 -4.28 -3.73
C PRO A 109 -9.78 -5.46 -4.70
N SER A 110 -9.62 -5.16 -5.99
CA SER A 110 -9.33 -6.19 -6.99
C SER A 110 -7.93 -6.79 -6.78
N SER A 111 -7.68 -7.96 -7.36
CA SER A 111 -6.34 -8.58 -7.34
C SER A 111 -5.29 -7.69 -8.00
N GLU A 112 -5.67 -6.96 -9.06
CA GLU A 112 -4.84 -5.96 -9.73
C GLU A 112 -4.48 -4.79 -8.80
N SER A 113 -5.46 -4.20 -8.12
CA SER A 113 -5.21 -3.10 -7.18
C SER A 113 -4.37 -3.54 -5.97
N LEU A 114 -4.53 -4.79 -5.51
CA LEU A 114 -3.68 -5.35 -4.45
C LEU A 114 -2.22 -5.49 -4.91
N GLN A 115 -2.00 -6.00 -6.13
CA GLN A 115 -0.65 -6.12 -6.69
C GLN A 115 0.00 -4.75 -6.85
N GLU A 116 -0.73 -3.79 -7.41
CA GLU A 116 -0.23 -2.43 -7.61
C GLU A 116 0.05 -1.74 -6.27
N ALA A 117 -0.80 -1.93 -5.25
CA ALA A 117 -0.57 -1.39 -3.91
C ALA A 117 0.65 -2.01 -3.21
N ILE A 118 0.87 -3.31 -3.33
CA ILE A 118 2.08 -3.97 -2.78
C ILE A 118 3.33 -3.48 -3.51
N THR A 119 3.25 -3.31 -4.83
CA THR A 119 4.34 -2.72 -5.63
C THR A 119 4.62 -1.28 -5.22
N ALA A 120 3.56 -0.48 -4.99
CA ALA A 120 3.65 0.89 -4.52
C ALA A 120 4.31 0.97 -3.15
N LEU A 121 3.96 0.08 -2.20
CA LEU A 121 4.61 0.03 -0.89
C LEU A 121 6.13 -0.15 -1.02
N HIS A 122 6.60 -1.05 -1.87
CA HIS A 122 8.03 -1.20 -2.14
C HIS A 122 8.66 0.07 -2.70
N ALA A 123 8.03 0.69 -3.70
CA ALA A 123 8.53 1.93 -4.33
C ALA A 123 8.58 3.10 -3.32
N LEU A 124 7.60 3.15 -2.42
CA LEU A 124 7.49 4.10 -1.31
C LEU A 124 8.38 3.72 -0.12
N GLY A 125 9.22 2.69 -0.25
CA GLY A 125 10.19 2.29 0.77
C GLY A 125 9.59 1.65 2.01
N CYS A 126 8.34 1.22 1.97
CA CYS A 126 7.72 0.43 3.01
C CYS A 126 8.04 -1.06 2.81
N ASP A 127 8.10 -1.85 3.89
CA ASP A 127 8.29 -3.29 3.81
C ASP A 127 6.94 -4.01 3.70
N PRO A 128 6.60 -4.62 2.54
CA PRO A 128 5.32 -5.28 2.38
C PRO A 128 5.16 -6.53 3.24
N ASN A 129 6.22 -7.15 3.73
CA ASN A 129 6.10 -8.29 4.64
C ASN A 129 5.48 -7.87 5.97
N ASN A 130 5.87 -6.70 6.49
CA ASN A 130 5.24 -6.13 7.69
C ASN A 130 3.77 -5.76 7.41
N MET A 131 3.50 -5.19 6.23
CA MET A 131 2.16 -4.75 5.84
C MET A 131 1.22 -5.90 5.44
N THR A 132 1.75 -7.08 5.13
CA THR A 132 1.00 -8.32 4.82
C THR A 132 1.14 -9.38 5.90
N SER A 133 1.54 -8.99 7.11
CA SER A 133 1.61 -9.90 8.26
C SER A 133 0.22 -10.38 8.69
N PRO A 134 0.10 -11.58 9.30
CA PRO A 134 -1.19 -12.11 9.73
C PRO A 134 -1.94 -11.13 10.63
N GLY A 135 -3.18 -10.79 10.24
CA GLY A 135 -4.02 -9.82 10.95
C GLY A 135 -3.89 -8.37 10.49
N SER A 136 -2.99 -8.07 9.56
CA SER A 136 -2.96 -6.77 8.88
C SER A 136 -4.14 -6.60 7.94
N LEU A 137 -4.45 -5.35 7.58
CA LEU A 137 -5.52 -5.04 6.64
C LEU A 137 -5.26 -5.69 5.27
N LEU A 138 -4.06 -5.53 4.70
CA LEU A 138 -3.74 -6.12 3.40
C LEU A 138 -3.80 -7.63 3.43
N PHE A 139 -3.35 -8.27 4.51
CA PHE A 139 -3.44 -9.72 4.63
C PHE A 139 -4.90 -10.19 4.58
N LEU A 140 -5.81 -9.51 5.30
CA LEU A 140 -7.23 -9.84 5.29
C LEU A 140 -7.89 -9.56 3.93
N CYS A 141 -7.61 -8.41 3.30
CA CYS A 141 -8.12 -8.10 1.96
C CYS A 141 -7.62 -9.11 0.92
N SER A 142 -6.33 -9.48 0.96
CA SER A 142 -5.77 -10.50 0.08
C SER A 142 -6.40 -11.86 0.31
N LEU A 143 -6.69 -12.27 1.54
CA LEU A 143 -7.39 -13.52 1.81
C LEU A 143 -8.81 -13.54 1.25
N ARG A 144 -9.57 -12.45 1.39
CA ARG A 144 -10.91 -12.33 0.77
C ARG A 144 -10.83 -12.42 -0.76
N ALA A 145 -9.86 -11.74 -1.37
CA ALA A 145 -9.63 -11.84 -2.81
C ALA A 145 -9.22 -13.26 -3.23
N ALA A 146 -8.47 -13.98 -2.38
CA ALA A 146 -8.05 -15.34 -2.63
C ALA A 146 -9.20 -16.36 -2.58
N GLU A 147 -10.33 -16.05 -1.93
CA GLU A 147 -11.53 -16.91 -2.01
C GLU A 147 -12.08 -16.96 -3.45
N ARG A 148 -11.85 -15.91 -4.24
CA ARG A 148 -12.28 -15.80 -5.64
C ARG A 148 -11.18 -16.24 -6.61
N GLU A 149 -9.94 -15.82 -6.35
CA GLU A 149 -8.80 -15.97 -7.27
C GLU A 149 -7.53 -16.48 -6.55
N PRO A 150 -7.55 -17.68 -5.97
CA PRO A 150 -6.48 -18.14 -5.07
C PRO A 150 -5.11 -18.25 -5.76
N LEU A 151 -5.06 -18.67 -7.03
CA LEU A 151 -3.81 -18.77 -7.79
C LEU A 151 -3.19 -17.40 -8.07
N ILE A 152 -4.02 -16.40 -8.40
CA ILE A 152 -3.57 -15.04 -8.70
C ILE A 152 -3.00 -14.41 -7.44
N ILE A 153 -3.72 -14.50 -6.31
CA ILE A 153 -3.23 -13.96 -5.04
C ILE A 153 -1.97 -14.70 -4.56
N PHE A 154 -1.88 -16.02 -4.75
CA PHE A 154 -0.66 -16.76 -4.44
C PHE A 154 0.52 -16.29 -5.31
N ALA A 155 0.30 -16.04 -6.60
CA ALA A 155 1.32 -15.50 -7.48
C ALA A 155 1.77 -14.10 -7.05
N ILE A 156 0.85 -13.21 -6.67
CA ILE A 156 1.17 -11.88 -6.12
C ILE A 156 2.02 -12.02 -4.85
N ALA A 157 1.61 -12.89 -3.92
CA ALA A 157 2.36 -13.12 -2.69
C ALA A 157 3.78 -13.66 -2.97
N ALA A 158 3.91 -14.57 -3.94
CA ALA A 158 5.20 -15.13 -4.35
C ALA A 158 6.11 -14.09 -5.01
N GLU A 159 5.56 -13.27 -5.91
CA GLU A 159 6.27 -12.20 -6.64
C GLU A 159 6.90 -11.18 -5.68
N HIS A 160 6.18 -10.80 -4.63
CA HIS A 160 6.64 -9.86 -3.59
C HIS A 160 7.28 -10.55 -2.37
N ARG A 161 7.43 -11.87 -2.41
CA ARG A 161 7.99 -12.70 -1.32
C ARG A 161 7.27 -12.56 0.03
N CYS A 162 5.98 -12.29 0.01
CA CYS A 162 5.10 -12.22 1.18
C CYS A 162 4.83 -13.64 1.72
N GLU A 163 5.75 -14.16 2.53
CA GLU A 163 5.74 -15.58 2.94
C GLU A 163 4.48 -15.98 3.73
N ASP A 164 4.06 -15.17 4.71
CA ASP A 164 2.88 -15.48 5.53
C ASP A 164 1.60 -15.53 4.68
N LEU A 165 1.46 -14.60 3.74
CA LEU A 165 0.35 -14.57 2.79
C LEU A 165 0.40 -15.77 1.85
N ALA A 166 1.56 -16.10 1.28
CA ALA A 166 1.73 -17.25 0.40
C ALA A 166 1.35 -18.56 1.12
N VAL A 167 1.79 -18.73 2.37
CA VAL A 167 1.43 -19.91 3.18
C VAL A 167 -0.08 -19.96 3.43
N ALA A 168 -0.72 -18.85 3.79
CA ALA A 168 -2.15 -18.82 4.06
C ALA A 168 -2.97 -19.14 2.80
N VAL A 169 -2.64 -18.52 1.66
CA VAL A 169 -3.33 -18.73 0.39
C VAL A 169 -3.09 -20.12 -0.19
N SER A 170 -1.91 -20.72 0.04
CA SER A 170 -1.62 -22.08 -0.43
C SER A 170 -2.61 -23.13 0.09
N ARG A 171 -3.25 -22.88 1.24
CA ARG A 171 -4.26 -23.77 1.84
C ARG A 171 -5.60 -23.72 1.12
N LEU A 172 -5.85 -22.68 0.34
CA LEU A 172 -7.06 -22.50 -0.47
C LEU A 172 -6.92 -23.13 -1.86
N ILE A 173 -5.69 -23.44 -2.28
CA ILE A 173 -5.41 -24.01 -3.60
C ILE A 173 -5.62 -25.52 -3.53
N SER A 174 -6.49 -26.03 -4.39
CA SER A 174 -6.72 -27.47 -4.59
C SER A 174 -5.90 -27.99 -5.78
N ALA A 175 -5.83 -29.32 -5.93
CA ALA A 175 -5.16 -29.93 -7.07
C ALA A 175 -5.78 -29.54 -8.42
N ASP A 176 -7.11 -29.37 -8.45
CA ASP A 176 -7.83 -29.01 -9.68
C ASP A 176 -7.46 -27.61 -10.16
N LEU A 177 -7.17 -26.69 -9.23
CA LEU A 177 -6.69 -25.35 -9.54
C LEU A 177 -5.28 -25.37 -10.16
N LEU A 178 -4.44 -26.38 -9.91
CA LEU A 178 -3.09 -26.43 -10.49
C LEU A 178 -3.08 -26.54 -12.02
N TYR A 179 -4.09 -27.16 -12.62
CA TYR A 179 -4.21 -27.23 -14.08
C TYR A 179 -4.42 -25.83 -14.70
N GLY A 180 -4.85 -24.85 -13.90
CA GLY A 180 -5.00 -23.46 -14.30
C GLY A 180 -3.74 -22.61 -14.17
N ILE A 181 -2.60 -23.19 -13.76
CA ILE A 181 -1.32 -22.47 -13.75
C ILE A 181 -0.85 -22.31 -15.19
N THR A 182 -0.94 -21.09 -15.71
CA THR A 182 -0.38 -20.73 -17.00
C THR A 182 1.13 -20.48 -16.87
N ASP A 183 1.83 -20.44 -18.01
CA ASP A 183 3.27 -20.16 -18.03
C ASP A 183 3.56 -18.77 -17.41
N GLU A 184 2.69 -17.79 -17.63
CA GLU A 184 2.81 -16.45 -17.04
C GLU A 184 2.69 -16.47 -15.51
N LEU A 185 1.75 -17.26 -14.97
CA LEU A 185 1.61 -17.43 -13.52
C LEU A 185 2.82 -18.17 -12.92
N ALA A 186 3.33 -19.18 -13.62
CA ALA A 186 4.51 -19.91 -13.19
C ALA A 186 5.77 -19.02 -13.16
N GLU A 187 5.95 -18.15 -14.16
CA GLU A 187 7.03 -17.17 -14.20
C GLU A 187 6.93 -16.17 -13.04
N ARG A 188 5.74 -15.62 -12.79
CA ARG A 188 5.49 -14.68 -11.69
C ARG A 188 5.75 -15.29 -10.31
N MET A 189 5.31 -16.53 -10.08
CA MET A 189 5.59 -17.25 -8.83
C MET A 189 7.09 -17.51 -8.65
N GLY A 190 7.78 -17.75 -9.77
CA GLY A 190 9.15 -18.23 -9.78
C GLY A 190 9.29 -19.68 -9.30
N PRO A 191 10.47 -20.28 -9.53
CA PRO A 191 10.68 -21.71 -9.34
C PRO A 191 10.56 -22.17 -7.87
N ILE A 192 10.86 -21.28 -6.91
CA ILE A 192 10.82 -21.60 -5.48
C ILE A 192 9.37 -21.78 -5.02
N TYR A 193 8.49 -20.80 -5.28
CA TYR A 193 7.09 -20.87 -4.85
C TYR A 193 6.30 -21.92 -5.63
N LEU A 194 6.59 -22.08 -6.93
CA LEU A 194 6.00 -23.15 -7.74
C LEU A 194 6.35 -24.52 -7.18
N LYS A 195 7.63 -24.77 -6.83
CA LYS A 195 8.03 -26.03 -6.19
C LYS A 195 7.33 -26.21 -4.83
N ARG A 196 7.27 -25.16 -4.02
CA ARG A 196 6.66 -25.21 -2.67
C ARG A 196 5.19 -25.62 -2.74
N ILE A 197 4.39 -25.04 -3.63
CA ILE A 197 2.97 -25.36 -3.72
C ILE A 197 2.73 -26.79 -4.22
N LEU A 198 3.49 -27.24 -5.22
CA LEU A 198 3.41 -28.62 -5.71
C LEU A 198 3.76 -29.63 -4.61
N CYS A 199 4.83 -29.38 -3.85
CA CYS A 199 5.23 -30.25 -2.73
C CYS A 199 4.21 -30.22 -1.57
N ALA A 200 3.63 -29.06 -1.27
CA ALA A 200 2.62 -28.93 -0.22
C ALA A 200 1.38 -29.77 -0.52
N LEU A 201 0.93 -29.77 -1.78
CA LEU A 201 -0.23 -30.54 -2.21
C LEU A 201 0.04 -32.04 -2.25
N GLN A 202 1.21 -32.48 -2.74
CA GLN A 202 1.60 -33.89 -2.67
C GLN A 202 1.61 -34.42 -1.23
N SER A 203 2.13 -33.61 -0.30
CA SER A 203 2.16 -33.95 1.13
C SER A 203 0.76 -34.01 1.73
N TYR A 204 -0.16 -33.15 1.28
CA TYR A 204 -1.56 -33.18 1.67
C TYR A 204 -2.21 -34.49 1.22
N PHE A 205 -2.16 -34.85 -0.07
CA PHE A 205 -2.75 -36.11 -0.58
C PHE A 205 -2.24 -37.35 0.15
N ASN A 206 -0.94 -37.43 0.42
CA ASN A 206 -0.35 -38.58 1.10
C ASN A 206 -0.81 -38.75 2.56
N ARG A 207 -1.32 -37.68 3.20
CA ARG A 207 -1.88 -37.71 4.56
C ARG A 207 -3.35 -38.13 4.62
N PHE A 208 -4.09 -38.04 3.51
CA PHE A 208 -5.51 -38.42 3.46
C PHE A 208 -5.74 -39.84 2.90
N LEU A 209 -4.72 -40.45 2.29
CA LEU A 209 -4.80 -41.80 1.70
C LEU A 209 -4.14 -42.89 2.58
N ASN A 210 -3.55 -42.54 3.72
CA ASN A 210 -3.04 -43.47 4.74
C ASN A 210 -3.83 -43.31 6.04
#